data_AF-A0A7S1SMW1-F1
#
_entry.id   AF-A0A7S1SMW1-F1
#
_cell.length_a   1.000
_cell.length_b   1.000
_cell.length_c   1.000
_cell.angle_alpha   90.00
_cell.angle_beta   90.00
_cell.angle_gamma   90.00
#
_symmetry.space_group_name_H-M   'P 1'
#
loop_
_entity.id
_entity.type
_entity.pdbx_description
1 polymer ?
#
loop_
_entity_poly.entity_id
_entity_poly.type
_entity_poly.pdbx_seq_one_letter_code
_entity_poly.pdbx_strand_id
1 'polypeptide(L)'
;KKDTLVLGSDSAKKMSKWNESCWKMTAFGILAITGLVVAWDEPWFSDTKHFWVGCTDFPCNHHSGRDIRWFYSMEMGFYIYSIPSLFFWETRRKDFLEHAAHHHVTLFLILYSHYVNFMRVGVMVMVLHDVCDIWLEIAKLGNYANSEILSTGFFIVFLMVWISMRLVYFPLWIIRSTMYEVISEVADKVPHIPREPHYSLFNGLLITLFLLHIYWTFLILKVVKGKLKSGKTQDVRED
;
A
#
# COMPACT_ATOMS: atom_id res chain seq x y z
N LYS A 1 -23.34 34.54 -15.76
CA LYS A 1 -23.99 33.21 -15.94
C LYS A 1 -22.97 32.11 -16.29
N LYS A 2 -22.05 32.32 -17.25
CA LYS A 2 -20.92 31.39 -17.50
C LYS A 2 -20.01 31.24 -16.27
N ASP A 3 -19.61 32.33 -15.63
CA ASP A 3 -18.71 32.26 -14.47
C ASP A 3 -19.35 31.56 -13.26
N THR A 4 -20.64 31.78 -13.04
CA THR A 4 -21.41 31.09 -11.99
C THR A 4 -21.54 29.58 -12.25
N LEU A 5 -21.70 29.17 -13.51
CA LEU A 5 -21.72 27.76 -13.92
C LEU A 5 -20.34 27.10 -13.76
N VAL A 6 -19.27 27.82 -14.09
CA VAL A 6 -17.88 27.36 -13.92
C VAL A 6 -17.56 27.19 -12.42
N LEU A 7 -17.88 28.19 -11.59
CA LEU A 7 -17.69 28.13 -10.13
C LEU A 7 -18.49 26.99 -9.48
N GLY A 8 -19.70 26.72 -9.96
CA GLY A 8 -20.50 25.57 -9.52
C GLY A 8 -19.85 24.24 -9.91
N SER A 9 -19.25 24.16 -11.10
CA SER A 9 -18.57 22.96 -11.59
C SER A 9 -17.27 22.66 -10.84
N ASP A 10 -16.50 23.69 -10.47
CA ASP A 10 -15.24 23.52 -9.74
C ASP A 10 -15.49 23.14 -8.28
N SER A 11 -16.52 23.73 -7.66
CA SER A 11 -16.96 23.36 -6.31
C SER A 11 -17.46 21.91 -6.25
N ALA A 12 -18.21 21.45 -7.26
CA ALA A 12 -18.68 20.08 -7.35
C ALA A 12 -17.52 19.06 -7.53
N LYS A 13 -16.56 19.35 -8.41
CA LYS A 13 -15.35 18.52 -8.58
C LYS A 13 -14.55 18.42 -7.29
N LYS A 14 -14.38 19.55 -6.60
CA LYS A 14 -13.67 19.60 -5.32
C LYS A 14 -14.37 18.77 -4.24
N MET A 15 -15.71 18.84 -4.16
CA MET A 15 -16.51 18.01 -3.27
C MET A 15 -16.39 16.52 -3.59
N SER A 16 -16.37 16.14 -4.87
CA SER A 16 -16.17 14.75 -5.27
C SER A 16 -14.82 14.21 -4.81
N LYS A 17 -13.75 14.99 -5.00
CA LYS A 17 -12.40 14.62 -4.53
C LYS A 17 -12.33 14.52 -3.00
N TRP A 18 -13.04 15.42 -2.29
CA TRP A 18 -13.16 15.37 -0.84
C TRP A 18 -13.81 14.05 -0.38
N ASN A 19 -14.95 13.69 -0.98
CA ASN A 19 -15.68 12.47 -0.63
C ASN A 19 -14.84 11.21 -0.94
N GLU A 20 -14.13 11.20 -2.07
CA GLU A 20 -13.20 10.12 -2.42
C GLU A 20 -12.11 9.95 -1.35
N SER A 21 -11.50 11.05 -0.91
CA SER A 21 -10.47 11.02 0.15
C SER A 21 -11.02 10.62 1.52
N CYS A 22 -12.23 11.04 1.89
CA CYS A 22 -12.87 10.60 3.13
C CYS A 22 -13.16 9.09 3.13
N TRP A 23 -13.66 8.56 2.00
CA TRP A 23 -13.91 7.14 1.84
C TRP A 23 -12.61 6.33 1.96
N LYS A 24 -11.57 6.72 1.22
CA LYS A 24 -10.25 6.08 1.26
C LYS A 24 -9.63 6.14 2.66
N MET A 25 -9.65 7.29 3.32
CA MET A 25 -9.16 7.44 4.71
C MET A 25 -9.88 6.50 5.67
N THR A 26 -11.21 6.35 5.54
CA THR A 26 -11.99 5.47 6.41
C THR A 26 -11.63 4.01 6.17
N ALA A 27 -11.55 3.59 4.90
CA ALA A 27 -11.19 2.23 4.53
C ALA A 27 -9.77 1.87 5.01
N PHE A 28 -8.76 2.68 4.65
CA PHE A 28 -7.38 2.46 5.09
C PHE A 28 -7.24 2.53 6.61
N GLY A 29 -8.00 3.40 7.29
CA GLY A 29 -8.02 3.46 8.76
C GLY A 29 -8.49 2.14 9.39
N ILE A 30 -9.60 1.58 8.92
CA ILE A 30 -10.13 0.31 9.42
C ILE A 30 -9.17 -0.84 9.12
N LEU A 31 -8.66 -0.90 7.89
CA LEU A 31 -7.73 -1.95 7.44
C LEU A 31 -6.42 -1.89 8.23
N ALA A 32 -5.78 -0.72 8.33
CA ALA A 32 -4.55 -0.53 9.08
C ALA A 32 -4.69 -0.89 10.56
N ILE A 33 -5.77 -0.46 11.23
CA ILE A 33 -6.01 -0.79 12.64
C ILE A 33 -6.19 -2.30 12.80
N THR A 34 -7.00 -2.92 11.94
CA THR A 34 -7.24 -4.37 11.99
C THR A 34 -5.94 -5.15 11.74
N GLY A 35 -5.16 -4.77 10.73
CA GLY A 35 -3.90 -5.40 10.41
C GLY A 35 -2.87 -5.24 11.53
N LEU A 36 -2.78 -4.07 12.16
CA LEU A 36 -1.94 -3.85 13.34
C LEU A 36 -2.38 -4.74 14.50
N VAL A 37 -3.67 -4.81 14.82
CA VAL A 37 -4.19 -5.66 15.91
C VAL A 37 -3.87 -7.14 15.66
N VAL A 38 -4.05 -7.61 14.42
CA VAL A 38 -3.76 -9.01 14.04
C VAL A 38 -2.26 -9.32 14.09
N ALA A 39 -1.39 -8.33 13.82
CA ALA A 39 0.05 -8.54 13.78
C ALA A 39 0.76 -8.26 15.11
N TRP A 40 0.21 -7.41 15.99
CA TRP A 40 0.96 -6.81 17.11
C TRP A 40 1.64 -7.82 18.04
N ASP A 41 0.93 -8.88 18.43
CA ASP A 41 1.42 -9.90 19.36
C ASP A 41 2.15 -11.06 18.66
N GLU A 42 2.29 -11.00 17.34
CA GLU A 42 2.91 -12.06 16.56
C GLU A 42 4.43 -11.86 16.45
N PRO A 43 5.25 -12.92 16.60
CA PRO A 43 6.70 -12.79 16.61
C PRO A 43 7.28 -12.26 15.28
N TRP A 44 6.57 -12.50 14.19
CA TRP A 44 6.94 -12.04 12.86
C TRP A 44 6.67 -10.55 12.61
N PHE A 45 6.01 -9.85 13.51
CA PHE A 45 5.87 -8.39 13.44
C PHE A 45 7.21 -7.66 13.63
N SER A 46 8.07 -8.22 14.49
CA SER A 46 9.37 -7.63 14.82
C SER A 46 10.56 -8.32 14.14
N ASP A 47 10.48 -9.64 13.93
CA ASP A 47 11.56 -10.43 13.33
C ASP A 47 11.07 -11.22 12.11
N THR A 48 11.53 -10.80 10.93
CA THR A 48 11.12 -11.35 9.63
C THR A 48 11.47 -12.81 9.44
N LYS A 49 12.43 -13.36 10.20
CA LYS A 49 12.72 -14.81 10.16
C LYS A 49 11.52 -15.65 10.57
N HIS A 50 10.67 -15.11 11.45
CA HIS A 50 9.46 -15.79 11.91
C HIS A 50 8.35 -15.85 10.86
N PHE A 51 8.49 -15.17 9.71
CA PHE A 51 7.62 -15.43 8.56
C PHE A 51 7.68 -16.89 8.11
N TRP A 52 8.85 -17.52 8.23
CA TRP A 52 9.14 -18.83 7.66
C TRP A 52 9.14 -19.97 8.69
N VAL A 53 9.15 -19.64 9.99
CA VAL A 53 9.16 -20.64 11.07
C VAL A 53 7.93 -21.54 10.98
N GLY A 54 8.18 -22.85 10.93
CA GLY A 54 7.17 -23.90 10.83
C GLY A 54 6.78 -24.28 9.40
N CYS A 55 7.37 -23.67 8.37
CA CYS A 55 7.22 -24.11 6.99
C CYS A 55 8.13 -25.31 6.72
N THR A 56 7.55 -26.47 6.42
CA THR A 56 8.28 -27.73 6.14
C THR A 56 7.99 -28.29 4.74
N ASP A 57 7.12 -27.64 3.96
CA ASP A 57 6.77 -28.00 2.59
C ASP A 57 6.34 -26.72 1.83
N PHE A 58 6.28 -26.74 0.49
CA PHE A 58 5.76 -25.64 -0.33
C PHE A 58 4.58 -26.13 -1.18
N PRO A 59 3.44 -25.40 -1.25
CA PRO A 59 3.06 -24.20 -0.49
C PRO A 59 3.28 -24.31 1.02
N CYS A 60 3.67 -23.20 1.67
CA CYS A 60 4.04 -23.25 3.08
C CYS A 60 2.89 -23.86 3.92
N ASN A 61 3.21 -24.86 4.72
CA ASN A 61 2.20 -25.63 5.47
C ASN A 61 2.04 -25.16 6.94
N HIS A 62 2.67 -24.06 7.33
CA HIS A 62 2.54 -23.53 8.69
C HIS A 62 1.09 -23.11 8.99
N HIS A 63 0.68 -23.23 10.25
CA HIS A 63 -0.64 -22.79 10.67
C HIS A 63 -0.77 -21.27 10.53
N SER A 64 -1.78 -20.84 9.76
CA SER A 64 -2.20 -19.44 9.62
C SER A 64 -3.48 -19.25 10.41
N GLY A 65 -3.39 -18.46 11.49
CA GLY A 65 -4.47 -18.20 12.43
C GLY A 65 -5.73 -17.68 11.73
N ARG A 66 -6.88 -17.89 12.39
CA ARG A 66 -8.18 -17.47 11.87
C ARG A 66 -8.24 -15.96 11.60
N ASP A 67 -7.61 -15.17 12.47
CA ASP A 67 -7.65 -13.71 12.41
C ASP A 67 -6.89 -13.18 11.19
N ILE A 68 -5.73 -13.77 10.87
CA ILE A 68 -4.96 -13.49 9.65
C ILE A 68 -5.80 -13.76 8.40
N ARG A 69 -6.56 -14.87 8.37
CA ARG A 69 -7.42 -15.22 7.22
C ARG A 69 -8.60 -14.26 7.06
N TRP A 70 -9.20 -13.83 8.17
CA TRP A 70 -10.27 -12.82 8.13
C TRP A 70 -9.76 -11.48 7.65
N PHE A 71 -8.62 -11.02 8.17
CA PHE A 71 -7.98 -9.80 7.72
C PHE A 71 -7.65 -9.85 6.22
N TYR A 72 -7.05 -10.96 5.75
CA TYR A 72 -6.82 -11.19 4.32
C TYR A 72 -8.09 -11.14 3.47
N SER A 73 -9.21 -11.63 3.99
CA SER A 73 -10.49 -11.60 3.28
C SER A 73 -11.03 -10.17 3.17
N MET A 74 -10.86 -9.35 4.21
CA MET A 74 -11.23 -7.93 4.20
C MET A 74 -10.40 -7.16 3.15
N GLU A 75 -9.09 -7.35 3.17
CA GLU A 75 -8.15 -6.73 2.24
C GLU A 75 -8.42 -7.12 0.79
N MET A 76 -8.58 -8.42 0.54
CA MET A 76 -8.93 -8.93 -0.78
C MET A 76 -10.25 -8.34 -1.27
N GLY A 77 -11.26 -8.23 -0.40
CA GLY A 77 -12.53 -7.60 -0.73
C GLY A 77 -12.37 -6.12 -1.11
N PHE A 78 -11.56 -5.38 -0.36
CA PHE A 78 -11.25 -3.98 -0.66
C PHE A 78 -10.52 -3.83 -1.99
N TYR A 79 -9.49 -4.64 -2.26
CA TYR A 79 -8.75 -4.56 -3.52
C TYR A 79 -9.58 -5.02 -4.73
N ILE A 80 -10.47 -6.02 -4.57
CA ILE A 80 -11.43 -6.39 -5.62
C ILE A 80 -12.37 -5.23 -5.92
N TYR A 81 -12.88 -4.53 -4.90
CA TYR A 81 -13.71 -3.33 -5.08
C TYR A 81 -12.94 -2.17 -5.71
N SER A 82 -11.66 -2.00 -5.36
CA SER A 82 -10.84 -0.87 -5.80
C SER A 82 -10.60 -0.87 -7.32
N ILE A 83 -10.60 -2.04 -7.98
CA ILE A 83 -10.43 -2.13 -9.45
C ILE A 83 -11.58 -1.44 -10.20
N PRO A 84 -12.86 -1.85 -10.06
CA PRO A 84 -13.96 -1.15 -10.72
C PRO A 84 -14.13 0.28 -10.19
N SER A 85 -13.83 0.56 -8.91
CA SER A 85 -13.71 1.92 -8.37
C SER A 85 -12.81 2.79 -9.25
N LEU A 86 -11.59 2.32 -9.52
CA LEU A 86 -10.60 3.03 -10.31
C LEU A 86 -11.08 3.33 -11.74
N PHE A 87 -11.77 2.40 -12.39
CA PHE A 87 -12.19 2.57 -13.79
C PHE A 87 -13.45 3.42 -13.94
N PHE A 88 -14.39 3.38 -12.99
CA PHE A 88 -15.72 3.98 -13.15
C PHE A 88 -16.03 5.14 -12.21
N TRP A 89 -15.45 5.16 -11.01
CA TRP A 89 -15.86 6.09 -9.95
C TRP A 89 -14.76 7.06 -9.51
N GLU A 90 -13.48 6.67 -9.57
CA GLU A 90 -12.37 7.51 -9.14
C GLU A 90 -12.04 8.62 -10.14
N THR A 91 -11.56 9.73 -9.60
CA THR A 91 -11.13 10.85 -10.43
C THR A 91 -9.89 10.45 -11.23
N ARG A 92 -9.98 10.49 -12.57
CA ARG A 92 -8.86 10.17 -13.45
C ARG A 92 -7.72 11.18 -13.30
N ARG A 93 -6.53 10.69 -12.93
CA ARG A 93 -5.28 11.46 -12.73
C ARG A 93 -4.23 11.07 -13.77
N LYS A 94 -3.13 11.83 -13.87
CA LYS A 94 -2.04 11.58 -14.83
C LYS A 94 -1.35 10.23 -14.65
N ASP A 95 -1.28 9.72 -13.43
CA ASP A 95 -0.67 8.44 -13.05
C ASP A 95 -1.68 7.26 -13.05
N PHE A 96 -2.75 7.37 -13.84
CA PHE A 96 -3.81 6.37 -13.89
C PHE A 96 -3.31 4.96 -14.23
N LEU A 97 -2.36 4.84 -15.17
CA LEU A 97 -1.86 3.53 -15.59
C LEU A 97 -0.99 2.89 -14.52
N GLU A 98 -0.18 3.69 -13.84
CA GLU A 98 0.67 3.26 -12.73
C GLU A 98 -0.19 2.83 -11.53
N HIS A 99 -1.26 3.58 -11.23
CA HIS A 99 -2.22 3.22 -10.19
C HIS A 99 -3.00 1.95 -10.55
N ALA A 100 -3.40 1.78 -11.82
CA ALA A 100 -4.05 0.56 -12.28
C ALA A 100 -3.10 -0.64 -12.20
N ALA A 101 -1.86 -0.49 -12.67
CA ALA A 101 -0.83 -1.52 -12.57
C ALA A 101 -0.61 -1.94 -11.11
N HIS A 102 -0.54 -0.98 -10.20
CA HIS A 102 -0.46 -1.24 -8.77
C HIS A 102 -1.62 -2.11 -8.28
N HIS A 103 -2.87 -1.73 -8.57
CA HIS A 103 -4.06 -2.47 -8.10
C HIS A 103 -4.07 -3.94 -8.59
N HIS A 104 -3.60 -4.18 -9.82
CA HIS A 104 -3.48 -5.54 -10.34
C HIS A 104 -2.33 -6.30 -9.68
N VAL A 105 -1.17 -5.67 -9.49
CA VAL A 105 -0.01 -6.28 -8.82
C VAL A 105 -0.33 -6.60 -7.36
N THR A 106 -0.98 -5.69 -6.62
CA THR A 106 -1.36 -5.91 -5.21
C THR A 106 -2.44 -6.98 -5.09
N LEU A 107 -3.47 -6.98 -5.94
CA LEU A 107 -4.47 -8.05 -5.94
C LEU A 107 -3.82 -9.41 -6.21
N PHE A 108 -2.89 -9.48 -7.17
CA PHE A 108 -2.18 -10.72 -7.46
C PHE A 108 -1.23 -11.12 -6.32
N LEU A 109 -0.57 -10.17 -5.65
CA LEU A 109 0.21 -10.43 -4.43
C LEU A 109 -0.65 -11.00 -3.30
N ILE A 110 -1.85 -10.46 -3.07
CA ILE A 110 -2.78 -10.94 -2.03
C ILE A 110 -3.26 -12.36 -2.37
N LEU A 111 -3.74 -12.59 -3.59
CA LEU A 111 -4.21 -13.91 -4.03
C LEU A 111 -3.09 -14.96 -4.00
N TYR A 112 -1.91 -14.60 -4.52
CA TYR A 112 -0.79 -15.51 -4.59
C TYR A 112 -0.22 -15.83 -3.22
N SER A 113 0.00 -14.82 -2.37
CA SER A 113 0.46 -15.03 -0.98
C SER A 113 -0.54 -15.85 -0.16
N HIS A 114 -1.84 -15.72 -0.41
CA HIS A 114 -2.84 -16.61 0.17
C HIS A 114 -2.69 -18.05 -0.35
N TYR A 115 -2.51 -18.24 -1.66
CA TYR A 115 -2.33 -19.56 -2.27
C TYR A 115 -1.08 -20.30 -1.80
N VAL A 116 0.06 -19.61 -1.71
CA VAL A 116 1.33 -20.21 -1.22
C VAL A 116 1.50 -20.14 0.30
N ASN A 117 0.50 -19.62 1.00
CA ASN A 117 0.47 -19.39 2.45
C ASN A 117 1.57 -18.45 2.99
N PHE A 118 2.00 -17.47 2.20
CA PHE A 118 2.91 -16.38 2.65
C PHE A 118 2.12 -15.27 3.38
N MET A 119 1.09 -15.65 4.12
CA MET A 119 0.14 -14.70 4.69
C MET A 119 0.79 -13.77 5.71
N ARG A 120 1.73 -14.28 6.52
CA ARG A 120 2.47 -13.45 7.49
C ARG A 120 3.21 -12.29 6.80
N VAL A 121 3.85 -12.57 5.67
CA VAL A 121 4.53 -11.55 4.86
C VAL A 121 3.52 -10.56 4.31
N GLY A 122 2.44 -11.04 3.71
CA GLY A 122 1.49 -10.13 3.07
C GLY A 122 0.69 -9.29 4.07
N VAL A 123 0.44 -9.74 5.32
CA VAL A 123 -0.08 -8.86 6.38
C VAL A 123 0.85 -7.68 6.60
N MET A 124 2.16 -7.94 6.74
CA MET A 124 3.14 -6.86 6.93
C MET A 124 3.21 -5.94 5.71
N VAL A 125 3.11 -6.49 4.50
CA VAL A 125 2.98 -5.67 3.28
C VAL A 125 1.77 -4.75 3.42
N MET A 126 0.57 -5.28 3.65
CA MET A 126 -0.67 -4.47 3.72
C MET A 126 -0.60 -3.40 4.81
N VAL A 127 -0.18 -3.74 6.03
CA VAL A 127 -0.02 -2.78 7.14
C VAL A 127 0.93 -1.63 6.79
N LEU A 128 2.09 -1.91 6.19
CA LEU A 128 3.02 -0.86 5.75
C LEU A 128 2.40 0.06 4.69
N HIS A 129 1.46 -0.47 3.91
CA HIS A 129 0.79 0.28 2.87
C HIS A 129 -0.30 1.18 3.45
N ASP A 130 -1.25 0.60 4.18
CA ASP A 130 -2.45 1.31 4.62
C ASP A 130 -2.15 2.39 5.65
N VAL A 131 -1.18 2.14 6.56
CA VAL A 131 -0.76 3.14 7.55
C VAL A 131 -0.21 4.40 6.86
N CYS A 132 0.53 4.22 5.76
CA CYS A 132 1.06 5.35 4.99
C CYS A 132 -0.06 6.14 4.31
N ASP A 133 -1.05 5.45 3.76
CA ASP A 133 -2.09 6.06 2.93
C ASP A 133 -3.10 6.86 3.76
N ILE A 134 -3.31 6.54 5.04
CA ILE A 134 -4.08 7.37 5.98
C ILE A 134 -3.54 8.81 6.00
N TRP A 135 -2.22 8.97 6.18
CA TRP A 135 -1.60 10.30 6.27
C TRP A 135 -1.70 11.07 4.96
N LEU A 136 -1.61 10.37 3.81
CA LEU A 136 -1.80 10.97 2.50
C LEU A 136 -3.22 11.53 2.34
N GLU A 137 -4.24 10.75 2.69
CA GLU A 137 -5.62 11.18 2.56
C GLU A 137 -5.95 12.34 3.50
N ILE A 138 -5.45 12.34 4.74
CA ILE A 138 -5.61 13.48 5.65
C ILE A 138 -4.94 14.75 5.08
N ALA A 139 -3.75 14.63 4.46
CA ALA A 139 -3.06 15.77 3.84
C ALA A 139 -3.86 16.35 2.66
N LYS A 140 -4.48 15.50 1.84
CA LYS A 140 -5.38 15.90 0.75
C LYS A 140 -6.63 16.57 1.27
N LEU A 141 -7.25 16.04 2.33
CA LEU A 141 -8.38 16.69 3.00
C LEU A 141 -7.96 18.08 3.51
N GLY A 142 -6.80 18.25 4.15
CA GLY A 142 -6.29 19.58 4.50
C GLY A 142 -6.23 20.54 3.31
N ASN A 143 -5.73 20.06 2.15
CA ASN A 143 -5.62 20.84 0.92
C ASN A 143 -7.00 21.25 0.37
N TYR A 144 -7.92 20.29 0.28
CA TYR A 144 -9.29 20.56 -0.17
C TYR A 144 -10.07 21.44 0.82
N ALA A 145 -9.71 21.49 2.10
CA ALA A 145 -10.29 22.41 3.07
C ALA A 145 -9.73 23.84 2.92
N ASN A 146 -8.77 24.05 1.99
CA ASN A 146 -7.95 25.26 1.89
C ASN A 146 -7.18 25.57 3.18
N SER A 147 -6.87 24.56 4.01
CA SER A 147 -6.10 24.71 5.23
C SER A 147 -4.64 24.32 4.97
N GLU A 148 -3.80 25.33 4.68
CA GLU A 148 -2.39 25.09 4.37
C GLU A 148 -1.64 24.51 5.58
N ILE A 149 -1.99 24.91 6.81
CA ILE A 149 -1.35 24.39 8.03
C ILE A 149 -1.59 22.88 8.15
N LEU A 150 -2.85 22.45 8.02
CA LEU A 150 -3.22 21.03 8.11
C LEU A 150 -2.62 20.25 6.94
N SER A 151 -2.78 20.75 5.70
CA SER A 151 -2.22 20.09 4.52
C SER A 151 -0.71 19.92 4.63
N THR A 152 0.01 20.96 5.07
CA THR A 152 1.46 20.91 5.25
C THR A 152 1.87 19.96 6.35
N GLY A 153 1.27 20.08 7.54
CA GLY A 153 1.62 19.25 8.68
C GLY A 153 1.46 17.77 8.36
N PHE A 154 0.30 17.37 7.84
CA PHE A 154 0.05 15.98 7.49
C PHE A 154 0.83 15.50 6.27
N PHE A 155 1.14 16.38 5.30
CA PHE A 155 2.02 16.02 4.18
C PHE A 155 3.45 15.72 4.65
N ILE A 156 3.96 16.44 5.65
CA ILE A 156 5.28 16.15 6.24
C ILE A 156 5.25 14.81 6.98
N VAL A 157 4.20 14.53 7.76
CA VAL A 157 4.03 13.22 8.43
C VAL A 157 3.95 12.10 7.39
N PHE A 158 3.13 12.27 6.36
CA PHE A 158 3.05 11.35 5.23
C PHE A 158 4.42 11.10 4.60
N LEU A 159 5.22 12.13 4.33
CA LEU A 159 6.54 11.97 3.73
C LEU A 159 7.48 11.15 4.63
N MET A 160 7.48 11.42 5.94
CA MET A 160 8.30 10.66 6.90
C MET A 160 7.88 9.18 6.94
N VAL A 161 6.58 8.91 7.00
CA VAL A 161 6.02 7.54 7.01
C VAL A 161 6.26 6.83 5.68
N TRP A 162 6.13 7.54 4.56
CA TRP A 162 6.41 7.01 3.22
C TRP A 162 7.86 6.53 3.11
N ILE A 163 8.81 7.36 3.52
CA ILE A 163 10.24 7.00 3.46
C ILE A 163 10.52 5.81 4.37
N SER A 164 10.06 5.85 5.63
CA SER A 164 10.34 4.78 6.59
C SER A 164 9.71 3.45 6.20
N MET A 165 8.44 3.44 5.78
CA MET A 165 7.72 2.21 5.48
C MET A 165 8.01 1.68 4.07
N ARG A 166 8.00 2.55 3.05
CA ARG A 166 8.08 2.13 1.63
C ARG A 166 9.49 2.03 1.09
N LEU A 167 10.40 2.89 1.54
CA LEU A 167 11.76 2.97 1.00
C LEU A 167 12.80 2.31 1.91
N VAL A 168 12.51 2.17 3.20
CA VAL A 168 13.42 1.54 4.17
C VAL A 168 12.90 0.17 4.57
N TYR A 169 11.75 0.10 5.26
CA TYR A 169 11.24 -1.15 5.82
C TYR A 169 10.90 -2.18 4.72
N PHE A 170 10.11 -1.79 3.72
CA PHE A 170 9.67 -2.69 2.65
C PHE A 170 10.83 -3.39 1.90
N PRO A 171 11.84 -2.70 1.35
CA PRO A 171 12.93 -3.40 0.65
C PRO A 171 13.91 -4.12 1.60
N LEU A 172 14.26 -3.52 2.75
CA LEU A 172 15.34 -4.04 3.59
C LEU A 172 14.89 -5.16 4.55
N TRP A 173 13.60 -5.22 4.89
CA TRP A 173 13.03 -6.28 5.73
C TRP A 173 12.17 -7.23 4.91
N ILE A 174 11.14 -6.74 4.22
CA ILE A 174 10.19 -7.63 3.52
C ILE A 174 10.83 -8.31 2.31
N ILE A 175 11.33 -7.55 1.33
CA ILE A 175 11.93 -8.12 0.11
C ILE A 175 13.18 -8.95 0.47
N ARG A 176 14.02 -8.47 1.38
CA ARG A 176 15.19 -9.22 1.85
C ARG A 176 14.77 -10.56 2.45
N SER A 177 13.73 -10.60 3.28
CA SER A 177 13.27 -11.84 3.91
C SER A 177 12.73 -12.83 2.87
N THR A 178 11.91 -12.36 1.93
CA THR A 178 11.34 -13.19 0.86
C THR A 178 12.35 -13.63 -0.19
N MET A 179 13.52 -12.99 -0.28
CA MET A 179 14.62 -13.41 -1.17
C MET A 179 15.62 -14.34 -0.50
N TYR A 180 16.00 -14.06 0.75
CA TYR A 180 17.13 -14.74 1.40
C TYR A 180 16.71 -15.59 2.59
N GLU A 181 15.85 -15.08 3.47
CA GLU A 181 15.48 -15.79 4.71
C GLU A 181 14.59 -16.99 4.43
N VAL A 182 13.72 -16.92 3.42
CA VAL A 182 12.96 -18.09 2.97
C VAL A 182 13.89 -19.23 2.53
N ILE A 183 15.03 -18.90 1.90
CA ILE A 183 16.00 -19.90 1.45
C ILE A 183 16.75 -20.45 2.67
N SER A 184 17.30 -19.61 3.54
CA SER A 184 18.07 -20.08 4.69
C SER A 184 17.23 -20.83 5.73
N GLU A 185 15.99 -20.40 5.98
CA GLU A 185 15.16 -20.97 7.05
C GLU A 185 14.37 -22.22 6.63
N VAL A 186 14.05 -22.35 5.33
CA VAL A 186 13.23 -23.44 4.77
C VAL A 186 14.03 -24.37 3.86
N ALA A 187 14.92 -23.84 3.00
CA ALA A 187 15.49 -24.63 1.91
C ALA A 187 16.50 -25.70 2.36
N ASP A 188 17.10 -25.57 3.54
CA ASP A 188 17.94 -26.60 4.16
C ASP A 188 17.13 -27.73 4.80
N LYS A 189 15.84 -27.48 5.08
CA LYS A 189 14.95 -28.44 5.77
C LYS A 189 14.03 -29.20 4.82
N VAL A 190 13.91 -28.77 3.56
CA VAL A 190 12.98 -29.38 2.60
C VAL A 190 13.71 -29.89 1.34
N PRO A 191 13.96 -31.23 1.25
CA PRO A 191 14.86 -31.80 0.25
C PRO A 191 14.30 -31.98 -1.18
N HIS A 192 13.00 -31.75 -1.44
CA HIS A 192 12.35 -32.25 -2.68
C HIS A 192 11.52 -31.24 -3.48
N ILE A 193 11.59 -29.94 -3.17
CA ILE A 193 10.72 -28.98 -3.84
C ILE A 193 11.47 -28.29 -4.97
N PRO A 194 10.92 -28.24 -6.20
CA PRO A 194 11.41 -27.33 -7.21
C PRO A 194 11.21 -25.91 -6.70
N ARG A 195 12.28 -25.32 -6.16
CA ARG A 195 12.30 -23.99 -5.53
C ARG A 195 11.71 -22.92 -6.47
N GLU A 196 11.76 -23.12 -7.78
CA GLU A 196 11.87 -22.06 -8.78
C GLU A 196 10.62 -21.34 -9.32
N PRO A 197 9.34 -21.77 -9.22
CA PRO A 197 8.27 -20.86 -9.66
C PRO A 197 7.79 -19.92 -8.54
N HIS A 198 7.75 -20.39 -7.29
CA HIS A 198 6.99 -19.71 -6.24
C HIS A 198 7.68 -18.48 -5.65
N TYR A 199 8.96 -18.59 -5.29
CA TYR A 199 9.69 -17.42 -4.75
C TYR A 199 9.94 -16.38 -5.84
N SER A 200 10.31 -16.81 -7.06
CA SER A 200 10.66 -15.91 -8.17
C SER A 200 9.48 -15.05 -8.57
N LEU A 201 8.30 -15.64 -8.70
CA LEU A 201 7.08 -14.92 -9.05
C LEU A 201 6.69 -13.92 -7.95
N PHE A 202 6.63 -14.36 -6.69
CA PHE A 202 6.22 -13.51 -5.57
C PHE A 202 7.17 -12.31 -5.41
N ASN A 203 8.48 -12.54 -5.48
CA ASN A 203 9.47 -11.48 -5.37
C ASN A 203 9.48 -10.56 -6.59
N GLY A 204 9.26 -11.08 -7.81
CA GLY A 204 9.09 -10.26 -9.00
C GLY A 204 7.95 -9.24 -8.85
N LEU A 205 6.84 -9.65 -8.23
CA LEU A 205 5.72 -8.76 -7.92
C LEU A 205 6.07 -7.74 -6.83
N LEU A 206 6.76 -8.14 -5.76
CA LEU A 206 7.22 -7.22 -4.72
C LEU A 206 8.23 -6.19 -5.26
N ILE A 207 9.13 -6.60 -6.14
CA ILE A 207 10.06 -5.70 -6.83
C ILE A 207 9.30 -4.75 -7.75
N THR A 208 8.32 -5.25 -8.51
CA THR A 208 7.47 -4.39 -9.35
C THR A 208 6.76 -3.33 -8.50
N LEU A 209 6.21 -3.74 -7.35
CA LEU A 209 5.59 -2.84 -6.39
C LEU A 209 6.59 -1.81 -5.83
N PHE A 210 7.82 -2.22 -5.54
CA PHE A 210 8.89 -1.30 -5.12
C PHE A 210 9.26 -0.29 -6.20
N LEU A 211 9.34 -0.70 -7.46
CA LEU A 211 9.62 0.22 -8.58
C LEU A 211 8.53 1.30 -8.70
N LEU A 212 7.26 0.93 -8.47
CA LEU A 212 6.17 1.91 -8.39
C LEU A 212 6.36 2.86 -7.20
N HIS A 213 6.82 2.38 -6.04
CA HIS A 213 7.18 3.26 -4.91
C HIS A 213 8.29 4.25 -5.28
N ILE A 214 9.32 3.83 -6.03
CA ILE A 214 10.36 4.75 -6.52
C ILE A 214 9.77 5.80 -7.47
N TYR A 215 8.89 5.38 -8.38
CA TYR A 215 8.18 6.30 -9.28
C TYR A 215 7.37 7.35 -8.51
N TRP A 216 6.54 6.94 -7.54
CA TRP A 216 5.77 7.89 -6.75
C TRP A 216 6.63 8.74 -5.83
N THR A 217 7.75 8.22 -5.33
CA THR A 217 8.74 9.03 -4.59
C THR A 217 9.23 10.19 -5.45
N PHE A 218 9.51 9.97 -6.73
CA PHE A 218 9.86 11.04 -7.65
C PHE A 218 8.74 12.09 -7.82
N LEU A 219 7.47 11.68 -7.86
CA LEU A 219 6.34 12.61 -7.89
C LEU A 219 6.20 13.40 -6.58
N ILE A 220 6.35 12.75 -5.44
CA ILE A 220 6.33 13.39 -4.11
C ILE A 220 7.44 14.45 -4.02
N LEU A 221 8.65 14.14 -4.49
CA LEU A 221 9.75 15.11 -4.54
C LEU A 221 9.45 16.30 -5.46
N LYS A 222 8.69 16.11 -6.55
CA LYS A 222 8.19 17.23 -7.37
C LYS A 222 7.21 18.11 -6.60
N VAL A 223 6.28 17.51 -5.83
CA VAL A 223 5.36 18.26 -4.96
C VAL A 223 6.14 19.08 -3.93
N VAL A 224 7.13 18.48 -3.27
CA VAL A 224 8.02 19.18 -2.31
C VAL A 224 8.72 20.36 -2.98
N LYS A 225 9.34 20.16 -4.15
CA LYS A 225 10.01 21.24 -4.90
C LYS A 225 9.04 22.35 -5.33
N GLY A 226 7.83 21.98 -5.75
CA GLY A 226 6.78 22.95 -6.09
C GLY A 226 6.38 23.78 -4.88
N LYS A 227 6.17 23.13 -3.74
CA LYS A 227 5.80 23.78 -2.48
C LYS A 227 6.87 24.72 -1.95
N LEU A 228 8.16 24.36 -2.05
CA LEU A 228 9.26 25.25 -1.67
C LEU A 228 9.30 26.53 -2.52
N LYS A 229 8.79 26.49 -3.75
CA LYS A 229 8.72 27.66 -4.65
C LYS A 229 7.46 28.50 -4.46
N SER A 230 6.31 27.86 -4.28
CA SER A 230 5.00 28.53 -4.27
C SER A 230 4.41 28.76 -2.87
N GLY A 231 4.97 28.11 -1.85
CA GLY A 231 4.42 28.10 -0.49
C GLY A 231 3.13 27.28 -0.34
N LYS A 232 2.64 26.62 -1.39
CA LYS A 232 1.37 25.86 -1.39
C LYS A 232 1.58 24.41 -1.77
N THR A 233 0.74 23.54 -1.21
CA THR A 233 0.70 22.11 -1.58
C THR A 233 -0.12 21.93 -2.86
N GLN A 234 0.53 21.51 -3.95
CA GLN A 234 -0.16 21.21 -5.22
C GLN A 234 0.11 19.75 -5.62
N ASP A 235 -0.95 18.98 -5.86
CA ASP A 235 -0.83 17.61 -6.35
C ASP A 235 -0.52 17.64 -7.85
N VAL A 236 0.73 17.32 -8.20
CA VAL A 236 1.25 17.31 -9.59
C VAL A 236 0.55 16.32 -10.51
N ARG A 237 -0.30 15.43 -9.96
CA ARG A 237 -1.06 14.42 -10.71
C ARG A 237 -2.43 14.92 -11.16
N GLU A 238 -2.90 16.06 -10.62
CA GLU A 238 -4.23 16.61 -10.87
C GLU A 238 -4.31 17.59 -12.04
N ASP A 239 -3.16 18.08 -12.53
CA ASP A 239 -3.07 18.95 -13.70
C ASP A 239 -3.21 18.20 -15.02
#